data_AF-A0A8H7TX21-F1
#
_entry.id   AF-A0A8H7TX21-F1
#
_cell.length_a   1.000
_cell.length_b   1.000
_cell.length_c   1.000
_cell.angle_alpha   90.00
_cell.angle_beta   90.00
_cell.angle_gamma   90.00
#
_symmetry.space_group_name_H-M   'P 1'
#
loop_
_entity.id
_entity.type
_entity.pdbx_description
1 polymer ?
#
loop_
_entity_poly.entity_id
_entity_poly.type
_entity_poly.pdbx_seq_one_letter_code
_entity_poly.pdbx_strand_id
1 'polypeptide(L)'
;MDANALFPKGFNPVYDIFLPDGITPASGRSRKDMPITYYYIHFGISVYIPPDTHPKLAVGPHGRDQEVPELSADIPYDPFKVDIFIIGNFFRRNLYDVFSNVGFFLPLIEFMTRRQPESRPTAEEALAQWQKIRERVSYVHRAWRPRLRKDDWALKVVFDTYCLFRGMYYSGKWLVN
;
A
#
# COMPACT_ATOMS: atom_id res chain seq x y z
N MET A 1 -7.23 6.02 -9.53
CA MET A 1 -5.92 6.69 -9.66
C MET A 1 -5.92 7.45 -10.98
N ASP A 2 -5.28 8.62 -11.04
CA ASP A 2 -4.96 9.25 -12.32
C ASP A 2 -3.64 8.65 -12.87
N ALA A 3 -3.73 8.00 -14.02
CA ALA A 3 -2.62 7.29 -14.65
C ALA A 3 -2.01 8.03 -15.86
N ASN A 4 -2.50 9.23 -16.20
CA ASN A 4 -2.01 9.99 -17.36
C ASN A 4 -0.51 10.29 -17.27
N ALA A 5 -0.04 10.58 -16.05
CA ALA A 5 1.38 10.80 -15.78
C ALA A 5 2.21 9.51 -15.95
N LEU A 6 1.64 8.33 -15.69
CA LEU A 6 2.32 7.05 -15.92
C LEU A 6 2.34 6.68 -17.40
N PHE A 7 1.27 7.00 -18.13
CA PHE A 7 1.05 6.62 -19.52
C PHE A 7 0.74 7.85 -20.38
N PRO A 8 1.76 8.66 -20.73
CA PRO A 8 1.55 9.90 -21.49
C PRO A 8 1.02 9.65 -22.91
N LYS A 9 1.12 8.42 -23.43
CA LYS A 9 0.56 8.00 -24.72
C LYS A 9 -0.79 7.27 -24.57
N GLY A 10 -1.37 7.26 -23.37
CA GLY A 10 -2.56 6.50 -23.03
C GLY A 10 -2.28 5.03 -22.71
N PHE A 11 -3.32 4.33 -22.27
CA PHE A 11 -3.31 2.90 -21.95
C PHE A 11 -4.69 2.30 -22.25
N ASN A 12 -4.75 0.99 -22.51
CA ASN A 12 -6.01 0.27 -22.63
C ASN A 12 -6.60 0.02 -21.23
N PRO A 13 -7.90 0.31 -21.00
CA PRO A 13 -8.49 0.22 -19.66
C PRO A 13 -8.66 -1.21 -19.14
N VAL A 14 -8.63 -2.22 -20.02
CA VAL A 14 -8.74 -3.64 -19.66
C VAL A 14 -7.36 -4.30 -19.61
N TYR A 15 -6.49 -3.95 -20.56
CA TYR A 15 -5.13 -4.48 -20.66
C TYR A 15 -4.11 -3.35 -20.52
N ASP A 16 -3.84 -2.94 -19.28
CA ASP A 16 -3.00 -1.78 -18.94
C ASP A 16 -1.53 -1.87 -19.40
N ILE A 17 -1.12 -3.02 -19.93
CA ILE A 17 0.16 -3.24 -20.60
C ILE A 17 0.19 -2.80 -22.08
N PHE A 18 -0.95 -2.39 -22.66
CA PHE A 18 -1.06 -1.91 -24.05
C PHE A 18 -1.57 -0.47 -24.13
N LEU A 19 -1.29 0.21 -25.24
CA LEU A 19 -1.87 1.50 -25.63
C LEU A 19 -3.38 1.34 -25.90
N PRO A 20 -4.15 2.43 -26.08
CA PRO A 20 -5.60 2.35 -26.30
C PRO A 20 -6.01 1.47 -27.49
N ASP A 21 -5.11 1.21 -28.44
CA ASP A 21 -5.30 0.30 -29.57
C ASP A 21 -5.40 -1.19 -29.18
N GLY A 22 -4.99 -1.55 -27.95
CA GLY A 22 -4.98 -2.93 -27.45
C GLY A 22 -3.93 -3.83 -28.09
N ILE A 23 -3.00 -3.28 -28.87
CA ILE A 23 -2.00 -4.04 -29.65
C ILE A 23 -0.59 -3.57 -29.30
N THR A 24 -0.37 -2.26 -29.22
CA THR A 24 0.97 -1.70 -29.03
C THR A 24 1.33 -1.71 -27.55
N PRO A 25 2.46 -2.29 -27.12
CA PRO A 25 2.87 -2.27 -25.72
C PRO A 25 2.98 -0.84 -25.17
N ALA A 26 2.35 -0.57 -24.03
CA ALA A 26 2.42 0.71 -23.35
C ALA A 26 3.72 0.81 -22.53
N SER A 27 4.57 1.79 -22.84
CA SER A 27 5.74 2.10 -22.02
C SER A 27 5.33 2.97 -20.83
N GLY A 28 5.05 2.34 -19.69
CA GLY A 28 4.74 3.04 -18.45
C GLY A 28 5.98 3.68 -17.81
N ARG A 29 5.85 4.92 -17.33
CA ARG A 29 6.85 5.54 -16.44
C ARG A 29 6.79 4.88 -15.05
N SER A 30 7.91 4.94 -14.33
CA SER A 30 8.00 4.46 -12.96
C SER A 30 7.11 5.29 -12.04
N ARG A 31 6.29 4.63 -11.20
CA ARG A 31 5.46 5.29 -10.18
C ARG A 31 6.26 6.06 -9.14
N LYS A 32 7.55 5.75 -8.98
CA LYS A 32 8.45 6.47 -8.07
C LYS A 32 8.76 7.89 -8.57
N ASP A 33 8.74 8.08 -9.88
CA ASP A 33 9.27 9.27 -10.54
C ASP A 33 8.16 10.21 -11.04
N MET A 34 6.89 9.84 -10.82
CA MET A 34 5.73 10.59 -11.29
C MET A 34 4.83 10.99 -10.10
N PRO A 35 4.26 12.20 -10.09
CA PRO A 35 3.30 12.62 -9.08
C PRO A 35 1.95 11.95 -9.35
N ILE A 36 1.67 10.85 -8.65
CA ILE A 36 0.45 10.07 -8.85
C ILE A 36 -0.57 10.33 -7.74
N THR A 37 -1.78 10.71 -8.13
CA THR A 37 -2.91 10.88 -7.21
C THR A 37 -3.67 9.57 -7.05
N TYR A 38 -3.77 9.10 -5.81
CA TYR A 38 -4.56 7.94 -5.40
C TYR A 38 -5.90 8.41 -4.84
N TYR A 39 -6.95 7.62 -5.06
CA TYR A 39 -8.30 7.91 -4.59
C TYR A 39 -8.81 6.69 -3.83
N TYR A 40 -9.47 6.90 -2.69
CA TYR A 40 -10.31 5.89 -2.08
C TYR A 40 -11.57 5.74 -2.93
N ILE A 41 -11.97 4.48 -3.15
CA ILE A 41 -13.12 4.12 -3.97
C ILE A 41 -13.96 3.08 -3.22
N HIS A 42 -15.17 2.84 -3.71
CA HIS A 42 -16.13 1.88 -3.16
C HIS A 42 -16.59 2.20 -1.72
N PHE A 43 -17.42 3.23 -1.60
CA PHE A 43 -18.05 3.64 -0.33
C PHE A 43 -19.35 2.88 -0.02
N GLY A 44 -19.58 1.71 -0.65
CA GLY A 44 -20.85 0.98 -0.54
C GLY A 44 -21.15 0.42 0.86
N ILE A 45 -20.14 0.34 1.73
CA ILE A 45 -20.27 -0.07 3.14
C ILE A 45 -19.81 1.03 4.11
N SER A 46 -19.63 2.25 3.62
CA SER A 46 -19.24 3.39 4.47
C SER A 46 -20.42 3.90 5.26
N VAL A 47 -20.15 4.41 6.45
CA VAL A 47 -21.16 5.02 7.33
C VAL A 47 -20.89 6.53 7.39
N TYR A 48 -21.93 7.31 7.16
CA TYR A 48 -21.89 8.75 7.43
C TYR A 48 -22.28 9.00 8.88
N ILE A 49 -21.37 9.61 9.64
CA ILE A 49 -21.63 10.02 11.02
C ILE A 49 -21.62 11.56 11.04
N PRO A 50 -22.73 12.22 11.44
CA PRO A 50 -22.78 13.67 11.52
C PRO A 50 -21.65 14.25 12.40
N PRO A 51 -21.12 15.45 12.05
CA PRO A 51 -20.01 16.05 12.79
C PRO A 51 -20.28 16.20 14.29
N ASP A 52 -21.50 16.55 14.66
CA ASP A 52 -22.03 16.80 16.00
C ASP A 52 -22.40 15.53 16.80
N THR A 53 -22.39 14.36 16.18
CA THR A 53 -22.67 13.09 16.87
C THR A 53 -21.47 12.61 17.68
N HIS A 54 -21.72 12.34 18.98
CA HIS A 54 -20.75 11.76 19.92
C HIS A 54 -21.43 10.74 20.86
N PRO A 55 -20.80 9.58 21.13
CA PRO A 55 -19.60 9.06 20.47
C PRO A 55 -19.83 8.70 19.00
N LYS A 56 -18.79 8.74 18.16
CA LYS A 56 -18.88 8.36 16.75
C LYS A 56 -18.81 6.84 16.62
N LEU A 57 -19.97 6.19 16.67
CA LEU A 57 -20.07 4.73 16.62
C LEU A 57 -20.89 4.26 15.41
N ALA A 58 -20.63 3.03 14.98
CA ALA A 58 -21.35 2.35 13.91
C ALA A 58 -21.58 0.87 14.26
N VAL A 59 -22.58 0.26 13.61
CA VAL A 59 -22.78 -1.19 13.58
C VAL A 59 -22.60 -1.68 12.14
N GLY A 60 -22.19 -2.93 11.99
CA GLY A 60 -21.95 -3.57 10.71
C GLY A 60 -21.23 -4.90 10.91
N PRO A 61 -21.85 -6.05 10.56
CA PRO A 61 -21.25 -7.37 10.76
C PRO A 61 -20.32 -7.78 9.61
N HIS A 62 -20.23 -6.98 8.55
CA HIS A 62 -19.59 -7.37 7.31
C HIS A 62 -18.64 -6.29 6.79
N GLY A 63 -17.45 -6.73 6.39
CA GLY A 63 -16.45 -5.95 5.66
C GLY A 63 -15.66 -6.88 4.74
N ARG A 64 -14.86 -6.34 3.82
CA ARG A 64 -13.97 -7.18 3.00
C ARG A 64 -12.93 -7.92 3.84
N ASP A 65 -12.49 -7.28 4.92
CA ASP A 65 -11.63 -7.90 5.92
C ASP A 65 -12.49 -8.45 7.06
N GLN A 66 -12.47 -9.77 7.22
CA GLN A 66 -13.21 -10.49 8.25
C GLN A 66 -12.37 -10.74 9.51
N GLU A 67 -11.11 -10.29 9.56
CA GLU A 67 -10.25 -10.43 10.75
C GLU A 67 -10.43 -9.31 11.77
N VAL A 68 -11.23 -8.28 11.44
CA VAL A 68 -11.59 -7.20 12.36
C VAL A 68 -12.39 -7.78 13.53
N PRO A 69 -11.88 -7.75 14.77
CA PRO A 69 -12.47 -8.51 15.87
C PRO A 69 -13.79 -7.94 16.41
N GLU A 70 -14.06 -6.66 16.19
CA GLU A 70 -15.23 -5.97 16.74
C GLU A 70 -16.41 -5.82 15.77
N LEU A 71 -16.34 -6.35 14.54
CA LEU A 71 -17.48 -6.31 13.62
C LEU A 71 -18.70 -7.02 14.25
N SER A 72 -19.82 -6.32 14.28
CA SER A 72 -21.04 -6.79 14.92
C SER A 72 -22.27 -6.17 14.27
N ALA A 73 -23.36 -6.92 14.22
CA ALA A 73 -24.64 -6.44 13.69
C ALA A 73 -25.37 -5.50 14.65
N ASP A 74 -25.05 -5.59 15.95
CA ASP A 74 -25.86 -5.08 17.05
C ASP A 74 -25.05 -4.33 18.10
N ILE A 75 -23.76 -4.64 18.26
CA ILE A 75 -22.85 -3.97 19.20
C ILE A 75 -22.13 -2.83 18.48
N PRO A 76 -22.35 -1.56 18.86
CA PRO A 76 -21.68 -0.43 18.24
C PRO A 76 -20.18 -0.42 18.54
N TYR A 77 -19.38 -0.04 17.55
CA TYR A 77 -17.92 0.10 17.65
C TYR A 77 -17.44 1.41 16.99
N ASP A 78 -16.19 1.79 17.27
CA ASP A 78 -15.53 2.94 16.63
C ASP A 78 -15.10 2.56 15.20
N PRO A 79 -15.74 3.09 14.14
CA PRO A 79 -15.41 2.71 12.77
C PRO A 79 -14.05 3.23 12.33
N PHE A 80 -13.52 4.30 12.94
CA PHE A 80 -12.19 4.81 12.60
C PHE A 80 -11.11 3.83 13.05
N LYS A 81 -11.30 3.14 14.19
CA LYS A 81 -10.38 2.09 14.64
C LYS A 81 -10.45 0.84 13.76
N VAL A 82 -11.63 0.56 13.18
CA VAL A 82 -11.80 -0.50 12.17
C VAL A 82 -10.99 -0.17 10.92
N ASP A 83 -11.09 1.05 10.38
CA ASP A 83 -10.32 1.47 9.20
C ASP A 83 -8.80 1.32 9.41
N ILE A 84 -8.31 1.69 10.60
CA ILE A 84 -6.89 1.53 10.97
C ILE A 84 -6.49 0.04 10.96
N PHE A 85 -7.32 -0.84 11.51
CA PHE A 85 -7.04 -2.27 11.49
C PHE A 85 -7.01 -2.80 10.06
N ILE A 86 -8.00 -2.45 9.23
CA ILE A 86 -8.10 -2.91 7.84
C ILE A 86 -6.85 -2.50 7.04
N ILE A 87 -6.39 -1.25 7.19
CA ILE A 87 -5.19 -0.76 6.51
C ILE A 87 -3.93 -1.49 7.03
N GLY A 88 -3.80 -1.66 8.34
CA GLY A 88 -2.68 -2.40 8.94
C GLY A 88 -2.65 -3.86 8.48
N ASN A 89 -3.81 -4.51 8.42
CA ASN A 89 -3.95 -5.89 7.98
C ASN A 89 -3.73 -6.03 6.47
N PHE A 90 -4.10 -5.01 5.68
CA PHE A 90 -3.73 -4.91 4.27
C PHE A 90 -2.21 -4.92 4.10
N PHE A 91 -1.47 -4.10 4.87
CA PHE A 91 0.00 -4.10 4.84
C PHE A 91 0.57 -5.46 5.27
N ARG A 92 -0.01 -6.11 6.29
CA ARG A 92 0.39 -7.45 6.70
C ARG A 92 0.25 -8.46 5.57
N ARG A 93 -0.98 -8.64 5.06
CA ARG A 93 -1.33 -9.71 4.12
C ARG A 93 -0.75 -9.52 2.73
N ASN A 94 -0.69 -8.28 2.25
CA ASN A 94 -0.30 -8.00 0.85
C ASN A 94 1.16 -7.59 0.72
N LEU A 95 1.81 -7.15 1.80
CA LEU A 95 3.21 -6.74 1.77
C LEU A 95 4.08 -7.63 2.66
N TYR A 96 3.85 -7.62 3.97
CA TYR A 96 4.76 -8.27 4.92
C TYR A 96 4.81 -9.79 4.79
N ASP A 97 3.65 -10.44 4.64
CA ASP A 97 3.55 -11.90 4.49
C ASP A 97 4.02 -12.37 3.10
N VAL A 98 4.04 -11.46 2.11
CA VAL A 98 4.39 -11.75 0.71
C VAL A 98 5.88 -11.52 0.43
N PHE A 99 6.45 -10.44 0.97
CA PHE A 99 7.83 -10.02 0.68
C PHE A 99 8.75 -10.15 1.90
N SER A 100 9.98 -10.62 1.69
CA SER A 100 10.96 -10.83 2.77
C SER A 100 11.69 -9.56 3.18
N ASN A 101 11.91 -8.63 2.24
CA ASN A 101 12.69 -7.41 2.45
C ASN A 101 11.83 -6.21 2.86
N VAL A 102 10.67 -6.41 3.47
CA VAL A 102 9.78 -5.32 3.91
C VAL A 102 9.51 -5.35 5.42
N GLY A 103 10.43 -5.96 6.18
CA GLY A 103 10.31 -6.10 7.63
C GLY A 103 10.19 -4.79 8.42
N PHE A 104 10.61 -3.67 7.83
CA PHE A 104 10.42 -2.34 8.41
C PHE A 104 8.94 -1.94 8.61
N PHE A 105 7.99 -2.60 7.93
CA PHE A 105 6.56 -2.37 8.18
C PHE A 105 6.06 -3.00 9.48
N LEU A 106 6.74 -4.02 10.02
CA LEU A 106 6.23 -4.81 11.13
C LEU A 106 5.81 -3.95 12.34
N PRO A 107 6.60 -2.98 12.80
CA PRO A 107 6.19 -2.14 13.92
C PRO A 107 4.93 -1.30 13.65
N LEU A 108 4.72 -0.88 12.39
CA LEU A 108 3.51 -0.15 11.99
C LEU A 108 2.29 -1.08 11.94
N ILE A 109 2.47 -2.28 11.38
CA ILE A 109 1.42 -3.31 11.32
C ILE A 109 0.95 -3.65 12.72
N GLU A 110 1.85 -4.02 13.62
CA GLU A 110 1.53 -4.39 15.00
C GLU A 110 0.85 -3.25 15.75
N PHE A 111 1.23 -2.00 15.47
CA PHE A 111 0.60 -0.82 16.04
C PHE A 111 -0.85 -0.65 15.59
N MET A 112 -1.10 -0.81 14.28
CA MET A 112 -2.42 -0.63 13.66
C MET A 112 -3.36 -1.82 13.88
N THR A 113 -2.86 -3.05 14.02
CA THR A 113 -3.68 -4.28 14.12
C THR A 113 -3.81 -4.82 15.55
N ARG A 114 -3.68 -3.97 16.57
CA ARG A 114 -3.91 -4.37 17.96
C ARG A 114 -5.33 -4.90 18.13
N ARG A 115 -5.49 -5.98 18.91
CA ARG A 115 -6.80 -6.63 19.11
C ARG A 115 -7.83 -5.67 19.69
N GLN A 116 -7.48 -4.99 20.77
CA GLN A 116 -8.29 -3.96 21.43
C GLN A 116 -8.38 -2.69 20.56
N PRO A 117 -9.58 -2.29 20.08
CA PRO A 117 -9.75 -1.13 19.20
C PRO A 117 -9.20 0.17 19.79
N GLU A 118 -9.43 0.42 21.08
CA GLU A 118 -8.97 1.59 21.83
C GLU A 118 -7.45 1.68 21.91
N SER A 119 -6.75 0.55 21.81
CA SER A 119 -5.29 0.50 21.83
C SER A 119 -4.67 0.80 20.46
N ARG A 120 -5.44 0.80 19.37
CA ARG A 120 -4.95 1.14 18.02
C ARG A 120 -4.71 2.66 17.91
N PRO A 121 -3.81 3.12 17.04
CA PRO A 121 -3.60 4.54 16.81
C PRO A 121 -4.79 5.24 16.15
N THR A 122 -4.74 6.56 16.10
CA THR A 122 -5.48 7.36 15.11
C THR A 122 -4.80 7.31 13.74
N ALA A 123 -5.49 7.79 12.70
CA ALA A 123 -4.89 7.90 11.36
C ALA A 123 -3.67 8.83 11.34
N GLU A 124 -3.71 9.92 12.12
CA GLU A 124 -2.62 10.88 12.24
C GLU A 124 -1.40 10.25 12.93
N GLU A 125 -1.63 9.50 14.02
CA GLU A 125 -0.57 8.78 14.73
C GLU A 125 0.07 7.69 13.87
N ALA A 126 -0.75 6.93 13.13
CA ALA A 126 -0.26 5.93 12.19
C ALA A 126 0.58 6.57 11.07
N LEU A 127 0.15 7.71 10.53
CA LEU A 127 0.90 8.47 9.52
C LEU A 127 2.23 8.99 10.08
N ALA A 128 2.22 9.56 11.29
CA ALA A 128 3.44 10.02 11.95
C ALA A 128 4.43 8.87 12.20
N GLN A 129 3.94 7.70 12.61
CA GLN A 129 4.77 6.51 12.78
C GLN A 129 5.34 6.02 11.44
N TRP A 130 4.54 6.02 10.38
CA TRP A 130 5.02 5.70 9.04
C TRP A 130 6.13 6.65 8.57
N GLN A 131 5.97 7.96 8.78
CA GLN A 131 6.99 8.95 8.42
C GLN A 131 8.33 8.65 9.12
N LYS A 132 8.31 8.38 10.43
CA LYS A 132 9.50 7.99 11.21
C LYS A 132 10.15 6.71 10.70
N ILE A 133 9.36 5.69 10.35
CA ILE A 133 9.88 4.44 9.78
C ILE A 133 10.54 4.72 8.42
N ARG A 134 9.86 5.49 7.56
CA ARG A 134 10.30 5.81 6.20
C ARG A 134 11.64 6.53 6.16
N GLU A 135 11.91 7.43 7.12
CA GLU A 135 13.20 8.12 7.25
C GLU A 135 14.38 7.17 7.45
N ARG A 136 14.14 6.02 8.10
CA ARG A 136 15.16 5.01 8.37
C ARG A 136 15.36 4.03 7.21
N VAL A 137 14.46 4.02 6.23
CA VAL A 137 14.59 3.15 5.04
C VAL A 137 15.46 3.84 4.00
N SER A 138 16.65 3.27 3.76
CA SER A 138 17.61 3.83 2.81
C SER A 138 17.02 3.97 1.40
N TYR A 139 17.55 4.92 0.63
CA TYR A 139 17.14 5.10 -0.76
C TYR A 139 17.35 3.82 -1.59
N VAL A 140 18.48 3.13 -1.37
CA VAL A 140 18.82 1.87 -2.05
C VAL A 140 17.77 0.81 -1.76
N HIS A 141 17.37 0.65 -0.50
CA HIS A 141 16.35 -0.31 -0.11
C HIS A 141 15.01 0.01 -0.78
N ARG A 142 14.60 1.29 -0.80
CA ARG A 142 13.35 1.74 -1.46
C ARG A 142 13.37 1.56 -2.98
N ALA A 143 14.54 1.67 -3.60
CA ALA A 143 14.73 1.45 -5.04
C ALA A 143 14.85 -0.03 -5.39
N TRP A 144 15.12 -0.89 -4.40
CA TRP A 144 15.27 -2.31 -4.61
C TRP A 144 13.92 -2.97 -4.86
N ARG A 145 13.95 -4.03 -5.67
CA ARG A 145 12.82 -4.90 -5.90
C ARG A 145 12.29 -5.49 -4.57
N PRO A 146 10.96 -5.57 -4.38
CA PRO A 146 10.39 -6.46 -3.36
C PRO A 146 10.74 -7.93 -3.66
N ARG A 147 11.28 -8.66 -2.68
CA ARG A 147 11.68 -10.07 -2.82
C ARG A 147 10.56 -10.95 -2.30
N LEU A 148 9.97 -11.81 -3.15
CA LEU A 148 8.92 -12.71 -2.67
C LEU A 148 9.53 -13.72 -1.70
N ARG A 149 8.82 -14.01 -0.61
CA ARG A 149 9.25 -15.05 0.35
C ARG A 149 9.34 -16.41 -0.32
N LYS A 150 8.43 -16.70 -1.25
CA LYS A 150 8.32 -17.96 -1.99
C LYS A 150 9.22 -18.06 -3.24
N ASP A 151 9.99 -17.02 -3.58
CA ASP A 151 10.88 -17.07 -4.75
C ASP A 151 11.93 -18.20 -4.59
N ASP A 152 12.13 -18.97 -5.66
CA ASP A 152 13.27 -19.87 -5.81
C ASP A 152 14.57 -19.07 -5.68
N TRP A 153 15.57 -19.63 -5.01
CA TRP A 153 16.87 -19.02 -4.80
C TRP A 153 17.54 -18.61 -6.12
N ALA A 154 17.39 -19.41 -7.18
CA ALA A 154 17.98 -19.11 -8.49
C ALA A 154 17.34 -17.86 -9.11
N LEU A 155 16.01 -17.73 -9.01
CA LEU A 155 15.29 -16.54 -9.45
C LEU A 155 15.70 -15.31 -8.64
N LYS A 156 15.89 -15.44 -7.32
CA LYS A 156 16.39 -14.32 -6.48
C LYS A 156 17.72 -13.79 -6.99
N VAL A 157 18.68 -14.67 -7.29
CA VAL A 157 20.01 -14.28 -7.80
C VAL A 157 19.91 -13.56 -9.14
N VAL A 158 19.15 -14.10 -10.10
CA VAL A 158 18.96 -13.48 -11.42
C VAL A 158 18.36 -12.08 -11.28
N PHE A 159 17.30 -11.96 -10.51
CA PHE A 159 16.59 -10.69 -10.38
C PHE A 159 17.33 -9.66 -9.54
N ASP A 160 18.03 -10.06 -8.47
CA ASP A 160 18.89 -9.16 -7.69
C ASP A 160 20.04 -8.63 -8.56
N THR A 161 20.64 -9.49 -9.39
CA THR A 161 21.68 -9.11 -10.35
C THR A 161 21.14 -8.10 -11.36
N TYR A 162 19.96 -8.36 -11.94
CA TYR A 162 19.30 -7.41 -12.83
C TYR A 162 19.01 -6.06 -12.15
N CYS A 163 18.53 -6.07 -10.89
CA CYS A 163 18.26 -4.86 -10.13
C CYS A 163 19.53 -4.05 -9.86
N LEU A 164 20.66 -4.71 -9.57
CA LEU A 164 21.97 -4.07 -9.44
C LEU A 164 22.38 -3.35 -10.73
N PHE A 165 22.38 -4.06 -11.86
CA PHE A 165 22.75 -3.47 -13.15
C PHE A 165 21.84 -2.32 -13.56
N ARG A 166 20.53 -2.47 -13.35
CA ARG A 166 19.56 -1.40 -13.55
C ARG A 166 19.87 -0.19 -12.67
N GLY A 167 20.11 -0.41 -11.37
CA GLY A 167 20.47 0.65 -10.43
C GLY A 167 21.73 1.41 -10.85
N MET A 168 22.79 0.69 -11.26
CA MET A 168 24.02 1.30 -11.77
C MET A 168 23.78 2.13 -13.04
N TYR A 169 23.01 1.61 -13.99
CA TYR A 169 22.69 2.32 -15.23
C TYR A 169 21.96 3.65 -14.98
N TYR A 170 20.93 3.65 -14.13
CA TYR A 170 20.17 4.87 -13.84
C TYR A 170 20.94 5.86 -12.94
N SER A 171 21.78 5.39 -12.02
CA SER A 171 22.67 6.25 -11.22
C SER A 171 23.76 6.89 -12.09
N GLY A 172 24.32 6.16 -13.05
CA GLY A 172 25.30 6.71 -14.01
C GLY A 172 24.69 7.78 -14.91
N LYS A 173 23.43 7.63 -15.33
CA LYS A 173 22.69 8.65 -16.09
C LYS A 173 22.42 9.94 -15.32
N TRP A 174 22.37 9.87 -13.99
CA TRP A 174 22.17 11.02 -13.09
C TRP A 174 23.46 11.80 -12.81
N LEU A 175 24.63 11.22 -13.06
CA LEU A 175 25.93 11.87 -12.87
C LEU A 175 26.46 12.57 -14.14
N VAL A 176 25.78 12.38 -15.27
CA VAL A 176 26.21 12.84 -16.62
C VAL A 176 25.27 13.91 -17.20
N ASN A 177 24.19 14.26 -16.50
CA ASN A 177 23.30 15.41 -16.78
C ASN A 177 23.28 16.35 -15.59
#